data_AF-H3G543-F1
#
_entry.id   AF-H3G543-F1
#
_cell.length_a   1.000
_cell.length_b   1.000
_cell.length_c   1.000
_cell.angle_alpha   90.00
_cell.angle_beta   90.00
_cell.angle_gamma   90.00
#
_symmetry.space_group_name_H-M   'P 1'
#
loop_
_entity.id
_entity.type
_entity.pdbx_description
1 polymer ?
#
loop_
_entity_poly.entity_id
_entity_poly.type
_entity_poly.pdbx_seq_one_letter_code
_entity_poly.pdbx_strand_id
1 'polypeptide(L)' 'TLTGRKQTFNFEPDNTVRCDILALRTALQEKEGIQVDQIRLIYSGKQLYVELVL' A
#
# COMPACT_ATOMS: atom_id res chain seq x y z
N THR A 1 -8.59 -2.25 -11.73
CA THR A 1 -9.98 -2.46 -11.28
C THR A 1 -10.03 -2.44 -9.77
N LEU A 2 -10.91 -1.64 -9.17
CA LEU A 2 -11.23 -1.76 -7.74
C LEU A 2 -12.24 -2.91 -7.61
N THR A 3 -11.80 -4.03 -7.02
CA THR A 3 -12.61 -5.26 -6.91
C THR A 3 -13.65 -5.20 -5.79
N GLY A 4 -13.74 -4.07 -5.07
CA GLY A 4 -14.64 -3.90 -3.92
C GLY A 4 -14.25 -4.71 -2.68
N ARG A 5 -13.07 -5.35 -2.69
CA ARG A 5 -12.56 -6.11 -1.53
C ARG A 5 -12.09 -5.17 -0.43
N LYS A 6 -12.50 -5.46 0.80
CA LYS A 6 -11.99 -4.81 2.01
C LYS A 6 -11.04 -5.77 2.70
N GLN A 7 -9.85 -5.28 3.06
CA GLN A 7 -8.88 -6.03 3.84
C GLN A 7 -8.45 -5.18 5.03
N THR A 8 -8.47 -5.77 6.22
CA THR A 8 -7.99 -5.14 7.44
C THR A 8 -6.50 -5.41 7.57
N PHE A 9 -5.73 -4.37 7.80
CA PHE A 9 -4.30 -4.45 8.13
C PHE A 9 -4.10 -3.85 9.51
N ASN A 10 -3.31 -4.54 10.33
CA ASN A 10 -2.91 -4.03 11.63
C ASN A 10 -1.48 -3.49 11.49
N PHE A 11 -1.33 -2.20 11.71
CA PHE A 11 -0.03 -1.54 11.74
C PHE A 11 0.34 -1.28 13.18
N GLU A 12 1.59 -1.52 13.53
CA GLU A 12 2.11 -0.98 14.77
C GLU A 12 2.28 0.54 14.59
N PRO A 13 2.05 1.35 15.62
CA PRO A 13 2.29 2.79 15.56
C PRO A 13 3.79 3.06 15.58
N ASP A 14 4.50 2.58 14.56
CA ASP A 14 5.85 3.00 14.28
C ASP A 14 5.80 4.39 13.64
N ASN A 15 6.80 5.23 13.90
CA ASN A 15 6.74 6.65 13.57
C ASN A 15 6.86 6.93 12.04
N THR A 16 6.84 5.89 11.21
CA THR A 16 7.15 5.95 9.79
C THR A 16 6.03 5.41 8.90
N VAL A 17 5.12 6.29 8.49
CA VAL A 17 4.06 6.01 7.48
C VAL A 17 4.60 5.33 6.21
N ARG A 18 5.88 5.57 5.87
CA ARG A 18 6.58 4.89 4.75
C ARG A 18 6.61 3.36 4.92
N CYS A 19 6.86 2.86 6.12
CA CYS A 19 6.97 1.43 6.39
C CYS A 19 5.62 0.72 6.23
N ASP A 20 4.55 1.32 6.75
CA ASP A 20 3.18 0.78 6.62
C ASP A 20 2.74 0.72 5.16
N ILE A 21 3.05 1.78 4.40
CA ILE A 21 2.75 1.81 2.97
C ILE A 21 3.52 0.72 2.23
N LEU A 22 4.79 0.49 2.58
CA LEU A 22 5.60 -0.55 1.96
C LEU A 22 5.05 -1.96 2.27
N ALA A 23 4.69 -2.22 3.53
CA ALA A 23 4.06 -3.47 3.95
C ALA A 23 2.74 -3.74 3.21
N LEU A 24 1.90 -2.71 3.02
CA LEU A 24 0.67 -2.80 2.23
C LEU A 24 0.94 -3.22 0.78
N ARG A 25 1.93 -2.60 0.12
CA ARG A 25 2.24 -2.90 -1.28
C ARG A 25 2.77 -4.32 -1.44
N THR A 26 3.64 -4.78 -0.53
CA THR A 26 4.13 -6.16 -0.53
C THR A 26 3.00 -7.16 -0.32
N ALA A 27 2.16 -6.95 0.69
CA ALA A 27 1.04 -7.86 0.96
C ALA A 27 0.05 -7.94 -0.23
N LEU A 28 -0.21 -6.82 -0.90
CA LEU A 28 -1.03 -6.78 -2.11
C LEU A 28 -0.38 -7.48 -3.30
N GLN A 29 0.94 -7.33 -3.47
CA GLN A 29 1.69 -8.04 -4.50
C GLN A 29 1.64 -9.56 -4.28
N GLU A 30 1.84 -10.02 -3.04
CA GLU A 30 1.81 -11.45 -2.73
C GLU A 30 0.40 -12.05 -2.86
N LYS A 31 -0.64 -11.32 -2.47
CA LYS A 31 -2.02 -11.82 -2.51
C LYS A 31 -2.65 -11.78 -3.90
N GLU A 32 -2.44 -10.70 -4.64
CA GLU A 32 -3.13 -10.48 -5.91
C GLU A 32 -2.18 -10.68 -7.12
N GLY A 33 -0.88 -10.88 -6.89
CA GLY A 33 0.11 -11.03 -7.96
C GLY A 33 0.38 -9.74 -8.75
N ILE A 34 -0.03 -8.59 -8.20
CA ILE A 34 0.03 -7.29 -8.89
C ILE A 34 1.41 -6.68 -8.69
N GLN A 35 2.05 -6.25 -9.78
CA GLN A 35 3.32 -5.54 -9.72
C GLN A 35 3.17 -4.25 -8.91
N VAL A 36 4.15 -3.95 -8.07
CA VAL A 36 4.15 -2.81 -7.14
C VAL A 36 3.87 -1.47 -7.84
N ASP A 37 4.37 -1.28 -9.07
CA ASP A 37 4.15 -0.08 -9.88
C ASP A 37 2.69 0.11 -10.34
N GLN A 38 1.95 -1.00 -10.46
CA GLN A 38 0.53 -0.98 -10.80
C GLN A 38 -0.38 -0.72 -9.59
N ILE A 39 0.16 -0.81 -8.37
CA ILE A 39 -0.58 -0.54 -7.13
C ILE A 39 -0.63 0.97 -6.88
N ARG A 40 -1.85 1.54 -6.90
CA ARG A 40 -2.11 2.94 -6.55
C ARG A 40 -2.82 3.03 -5.21
N LEU A 41 -2.15 3.62 -4.23
CA LEU A 41 -2.72 3.89 -2.91
C LEU A 41 -3.30 5.29 -2.90
N ILE A 42 -4.58 5.42 -2.52
CA ILE A 42 -5.30 6.69 -2.52
C ILE A 42 -5.84 6.93 -1.11
N TYR A 43 -5.46 8.06 -0.51
CA TYR A 43 -5.95 8.48 0.79
C TYR A 43 -6.49 9.91 0.69
N SER A 44 -7.73 10.11 1.15
CA SER A 44 -8.40 11.42 1.10
C SER A 44 -8.35 12.10 -0.29
N GLY A 45 -8.50 11.28 -1.35
CA GLY A 45 -8.45 11.76 -2.74
C GLY A 45 -7.06 12.10 -3.28
N LYS A 46 -5.99 11.91 -2.49
CA LYS A 46 -4.60 12.10 -2.94
C LYS A 46 -3.91 10.75 -3.11
N GLN A 47 -3.16 10.61 -4.19
CA GLN A 47 -2.29 9.45 -4.36
C GLN A 47 -1.15 9.53 -3.34
N LEU A 48 -0.99 8.47 -2.56
CA LEU A 48 0.17 8.30 -1.69
C LEU A 48 1.32 7.79 -2.55
N TYR A 49 2.36 8.61 -2.67
CA TYR A 49 3.61 8.19 -3.29
C TYR A 49 4.53 7.66 -2.21
N VAL A 50 5.04 6.45 -2.42
CA VAL A 50 6.28 6.06 -1.77
C VAL A 50 7.36 6.58 -2.70
N GLU A 51 8.01 7.67 -2.34
CA GLU A 51 9.28 7.98 -2.94
C GLU A 51 10.24 6.88 -2.45
N LEU A 52 10.42 5.86 -3.29
CA LEU A 52 11.50 4.89 -3.18
C LEU A 52 12.80 5.63 -3.53
N VAL A 53 13.14 6.64 -2.72
CA VAL A 53 14.51 7.13 -2.68
C VAL A 53 15.25 6.09 -1.83
N LEU A 54 16.11 5.36 -2.51
CA LEU A 54 17.12 4.47 -1.95
C LEU A 54 18.00 5.22 -0.96
#